data_AF-A0A1D6P1U9-F1
#
_entry.id   AF-A0A1D6P1U9-F1
#
_cell.length_a   1.000
_cell.length_b   1.000
_cell.length_c   1.000
_cell.angle_alpha   90.00
_cell.angle_beta   90.00
_cell.angle_gamma   90.00
#
_symmetry.space_group_name_H-M   'P 1'
#
loop_
_entity.id
_entity.type
_entity.pdbx_description
1 polymer ?
#
loop_
_entity_poly.entity_id
_entity_poly.type
_entity_poly.pdbx_seq_one_letter_code
_entity_poly.pdbx_strand_id
1 'polypeptide(L)'
;MTEVSFNWIGFWSAMTSNLMNQSRNVYSKKILADKELLPRIASLPLNFVQLIFPFVDLDIKYFDLGLPHRDATDDKVTVEAAEATLKYNVAIKCATITPDEARVKEFGLKAMWKSPNGTIRNILNGNVFREPIICRNIPQLVPGWTKPICIGRHAFGDQYRATDAVIKGPGKLKLVFEGKEEQVELEVFNFTGAGGVALSMYNTDESIHAFADASMATAYEKKWPLYLSTKNNILKKYDGMFKDIFQEVYEAGWKPNLKLPAYGIVSNPVSYPIFFFNKVFWLIGFDDFGTGNCQFSK
;
A
#
# COMPACT_ATOMS: atom_id res chain seq x y z
N MET A 1 -22.47 26.08 45.34
CA MET A 1 -23.01 24.72 45.48
C MET A 1 -23.52 24.29 44.12
N THR A 2 -22.79 23.41 43.44
CA THR A 2 -23.30 22.65 42.30
C THR A 2 -22.60 21.30 42.36
N GLU A 3 -23.32 20.30 42.86
CA GLU A 3 -22.88 18.91 42.91
C GLU A 3 -22.64 18.40 41.49
N VAL A 4 -21.52 17.70 41.32
CA VAL A 4 -21.18 16.94 40.13
C VAL A 4 -22.08 15.71 40.15
N SER A 5 -23.12 15.68 39.31
CA SER A 5 -23.96 14.49 39.16
C SER A 5 -23.14 13.36 38.54
N PHE A 6 -22.80 12.38 39.36
CA PHE A 6 -22.11 11.18 38.89
C PHE A 6 -23.01 10.43 37.91
N ASN A 7 -22.50 10.11 36.71
CA ASN A 7 -23.28 9.41 35.68
C ASN A 7 -23.43 7.93 36.04
N TRP A 8 -24.39 7.65 36.92
CA TRP A 8 -24.73 6.31 37.38
C TRP A 8 -25.11 5.37 36.23
N ILE A 9 -25.76 5.88 35.18
CA ILE A 9 -26.16 5.07 34.02
C ILE A 9 -24.92 4.59 33.25
N GLY A 10 -23.94 5.47 33.05
CA GLY A 10 -22.66 5.12 32.44
C GLY A 10 -21.87 4.09 33.26
N PHE A 11 -21.86 4.25 34.59
CA PHE A 11 -21.20 3.32 35.50
C PHE A 11 -21.84 1.92 35.49
N TRP A 12 -23.17 1.84 35.56
CA TRP A 12 -23.89 0.57 35.51
C TRP A 12 -23.79 -0.13 34.16
N SER A 13 -23.80 0.63 33.06
CA SER A 13 -23.56 0.08 31.71
C SER A 13 -22.16 -0.52 31.59
N ALA A 14 -21.13 0.16 32.12
CA ALA A 14 -19.77 -0.34 32.14
C ALA A 14 -19.61 -1.59 33.01
N MET A 15 -20.21 -1.62 34.20
CA MET A 15 -20.19 -2.78 35.10
C MET A 15 -20.96 -3.98 34.52
N THR A 16 -22.11 -3.74 33.89
CA THR A 16 -22.91 -4.79 33.23
C THR A 16 -22.18 -5.36 32.03
N SER A 17 -21.52 -4.52 31.22
CA SER A 17 -20.63 -4.96 30.14
C SER A 17 -19.46 -5.81 30.67
N ASN A 18 -18.87 -5.43 31.81
CA ASN A 18 -17.78 -6.18 32.44
C ASN A 18 -18.25 -7.55 32.98
N LEU A 19 -19.43 -7.60 33.61
CA LEU A 19 -20.03 -8.85 34.10
C LEU A 19 -20.44 -9.78 32.94
N MET A 20 -21.05 -9.24 31.89
CA MET A 20 -21.44 -10.03 30.72
C MET A 20 -20.22 -10.54 29.94
N ASN A 21 -19.15 -9.76 29.85
CA ASN A 21 -17.87 -10.18 29.25
C ASN A 21 -17.05 -11.14 30.15
N GLN A 22 -17.39 -11.35 31.42
CA GLN A 22 -16.73 -12.41 32.21
C GLN A 22 -16.96 -13.79 31.59
N SER A 23 -18.10 -14.04 30.93
CA SER A 23 -18.35 -15.30 30.22
C SER A 23 -17.41 -15.52 29.02
N ARG A 24 -17.00 -14.45 28.32
CA ARG A 24 -15.97 -14.49 27.25
C ARG A 24 -14.57 -14.71 27.82
N ASN A 25 -14.29 -14.21 29.02
CA ASN A 25 -13.05 -14.52 29.76
C ASN A 25 -12.93 -15.99 30.21
N VAL A 26 -14.03 -16.74 30.28
CA VAL A 26 -13.99 -18.18 30.60
C VAL A 26 -13.51 -19.01 29.40
N TYR A 27 -13.87 -18.62 28.16
CA TYR A 27 -13.35 -19.26 26.95
C TYR A 27 -11.87 -18.95 26.71
N SER A 28 -11.43 -17.70 26.97
CA SER A 28 -10.00 -17.36 26.89
C SER A 28 -9.18 -18.15 27.92
N LYS A 29 -9.71 -18.41 29.12
CA LYS A 29 -9.07 -19.27 30.13
C LYS A 29 -8.94 -20.74 29.69
N LYS A 30 -9.88 -21.27 28.91
CA LYS A 30 -9.78 -22.64 28.35
C LYS A 30 -8.68 -22.74 27.28
N ILE A 31 -8.55 -21.73 26.42
CA ILE A 31 -7.48 -21.61 25.41
C ILE A 31 -6.11 -21.37 26.08
N LEU A 32 -6.07 -20.58 27.15
CA LEU A 32 -4.86 -20.32 27.95
C LEU A 32 -4.48 -21.49 28.87
N ALA A 33 -5.36 -22.47 29.10
CA ALA A 33 -5.06 -23.66 29.89
C ALA A 33 -4.40 -24.77 29.06
N ASP A 34 -4.40 -24.65 27.73
CA ASP A 34 -3.77 -25.60 26.83
C ASP A 34 -2.26 -25.29 26.69
N LYS A 35 -1.44 -26.11 27.34
CA LYS A 35 0.01 -25.90 27.48
C LYS A 35 0.77 -26.02 26.15
N GLU A 36 0.20 -26.67 25.12
CA GLU A 36 0.81 -26.73 23.78
C GLU A 36 0.56 -25.48 22.94
N LEU A 37 -0.56 -24.77 23.17
CA LEU A 37 -0.97 -23.57 22.43
C LEU A 37 -0.33 -22.29 22.97
N LEU A 38 -0.02 -22.23 24.27
CA LEU A 38 0.55 -21.07 24.96
C LEU A 38 1.80 -20.45 24.29
N PRO A 39 2.84 -21.21 23.88
CA PRO A 39 4.02 -20.63 23.22
C PRO A 39 3.72 -20.05 21.84
N ARG A 40 2.74 -20.61 21.12
CA ARG A 40 2.30 -20.13 19.79
C ARG A 40 1.44 -18.88 19.87
N ILE A 41 0.71 -18.72 20.98
CA ILE A 41 -0.22 -17.62 21.22
C ILE A 41 0.49 -16.38 21.80
N ALA A 42 1.53 -16.56 22.61
CA ALA A 42 2.19 -15.46 23.35
C ALA A 42 2.81 -14.38 22.45
N SER A 43 3.17 -14.72 21.21
CA SER A 43 3.76 -13.80 20.23
C SER A 43 2.73 -13.24 19.22
N LEU A 44 1.47 -13.67 19.30
CA LEU A 44 0.41 -13.22 18.41
C LEU A 44 -0.34 -12.01 18.99
N PRO A 45 -0.86 -11.11 18.15
CA PRO A 45 -1.69 -10.01 18.61
C PRO A 45 -2.90 -10.54 19.38
N LEU A 46 -3.24 -9.89 20.51
CA LEU A 46 -4.36 -10.26 21.40
C LEU A 46 -5.68 -10.51 20.64
N ASN A 47 -5.85 -9.80 19.52
CA ASN A 47 -6.99 -9.87 18.62
C ASN A 47 -7.18 -11.26 18.00
N PHE A 48 -6.09 -11.95 17.61
CA PHE A 48 -6.17 -13.30 17.01
C PHE A 48 -6.70 -14.32 18.02
N VAL A 49 -6.24 -14.22 19.25
CA VAL A 49 -6.60 -15.12 20.36
C VAL A 49 -8.06 -14.98 20.75
N GLN A 50 -8.60 -13.77 20.70
CA GLN A 50 -9.97 -13.49 21.15
C GLN A 50 -11.01 -13.52 20.02
N LEU A 51 -10.61 -13.20 18.78
CA LEU A 51 -11.54 -12.96 17.67
C LEU A 51 -11.40 -13.95 16.52
N ILE A 52 -10.32 -14.73 16.44
CA ILE A 52 -10.06 -15.65 15.33
C ILE A 52 -10.06 -17.11 15.80
N PHE A 53 -9.11 -17.50 16.65
CA PHE A 53 -8.96 -18.91 17.06
C PHE A 53 -10.11 -19.55 17.83
N PRO A 54 -10.99 -18.80 18.55
CA PRO A 54 -12.19 -19.41 19.11
C PRO A 54 -13.17 -19.92 18.04
N PHE A 55 -13.03 -19.48 16.79
CA PHE A 55 -14.00 -19.73 15.72
C PHE A 55 -13.40 -20.44 14.50
N VAL A 56 -12.07 -20.38 14.31
CA VAL A 56 -11.38 -20.94 13.14
C VAL A 56 -10.06 -21.57 13.56
N ASP A 57 -9.83 -22.82 13.15
CA ASP A 57 -8.52 -23.48 13.25
C ASP A 57 -7.69 -23.18 11.99
N LEU A 58 -6.48 -22.67 12.17
CA LEU A 58 -5.61 -22.18 11.09
C LEU A 58 -4.17 -22.65 11.30
N ASP A 59 -3.57 -23.23 10.26
CA ASP A 59 -2.12 -23.48 10.20
C ASP A 59 -1.39 -22.19 9.81
N ILE A 60 -0.89 -21.45 10.81
CA ILE A 60 -0.17 -20.18 10.61
C ILE A 60 1.34 -20.42 10.58
N LYS A 61 1.99 -20.03 9.47
CA LYS A 61 3.45 -19.87 9.42
C LYS A 61 3.81 -18.49 9.98
N TYR A 62 4.31 -18.47 11.21
CA TYR A 62 4.61 -17.23 11.93
C TYR A 62 6.04 -16.74 11.68
N PHE A 63 6.18 -15.44 11.43
CA PHE A 63 7.46 -14.75 11.26
C PHE A 63 7.46 -13.48 12.09
N ASP A 64 8.42 -13.33 13.01
CA ASP A 64 8.54 -12.13 13.84
C ASP A 64 9.28 -11.02 13.08
N LEU A 65 8.53 -10.02 12.60
CA LEU A 65 9.10 -8.84 11.94
C LEU A 65 9.35 -7.68 12.92
N GLY A 66 9.37 -7.96 14.22
CA GLY A 66 9.77 -7.03 15.27
C GLY A 66 11.21 -6.56 15.08
N LEU A 67 11.46 -5.29 15.38
CA LEU A 67 12.77 -4.67 15.15
C LEU A 67 13.94 -5.43 15.82
N PRO A 68 13.81 -5.94 17.08
CA PRO A 68 14.88 -6.73 17.69
C PRO A 68 15.17 -8.04 16.95
N HIS A 69 14.14 -8.77 16.50
CA HIS A 69 14.33 -10.04 15.80
C HIS A 69 14.89 -9.85 14.40
N ARG A 70 14.47 -8.78 13.71
CA ARG A 70 15.07 -8.36 12.45
C ARG A 70 16.54 -8.02 12.60
N ASP A 71 16.92 -7.26 13.63
CA ASP A 71 18.32 -6.94 13.89
C ASP A 71 19.14 -8.20 14.23
N ALA A 72 18.59 -9.12 15.02
CA ALA A 72 19.23 -10.38 15.36
C ALA A 72 19.50 -11.27 14.13
N THR A 73 18.61 -11.25 13.14
CA THR A 73 18.68 -12.08 11.92
C THR A 73 19.31 -11.38 10.72
N ASP A 74 19.89 -10.19 10.91
CA ASP A 74 20.40 -9.33 9.83
C ASP A 74 19.34 -9.08 8.73
N ASP A 75 18.10 -8.89 9.16
CA ASP A 75 16.87 -8.70 8.37
C ASP A 75 16.48 -9.87 7.44
N LYS A 76 17.12 -11.05 7.58
CA LYS A 76 16.79 -12.26 6.79
C LYS A 76 15.34 -12.73 7.00
N VAL A 77 14.82 -12.62 8.23
CA VAL A 77 13.43 -12.99 8.55
C VAL A 77 12.40 -12.26 7.67
N THR A 78 12.69 -11.03 7.25
CA THR A 78 11.82 -10.24 6.37
C THR A 78 11.77 -10.84 4.97
N VAL A 79 12.89 -11.35 4.46
CA VAL A 79 12.99 -12.03 3.16
C VAL A 79 12.28 -13.38 3.21
N GLU A 80 12.56 -14.17 4.26
CA GLU A 80 11.93 -15.47 4.48
C GLU A 80 10.41 -15.37 4.58
N ALA A 81 9.88 -14.35 5.26
CA ALA A 81 8.45 -14.09 5.34
C ALA A 81 7.83 -13.76 3.95
N ALA A 82 8.56 -13.05 3.10
CA ALA A 82 8.12 -12.75 1.75
C ALA A 82 8.14 -13.99 0.85
N GLU A 83 9.18 -14.81 0.92
CA GLU A 83 9.28 -16.09 0.20
C GLU A 83 8.20 -17.09 0.65
N ALA A 84 7.93 -17.16 1.95
CA ALA A 84 6.81 -17.94 2.47
C ALA A 84 5.47 -17.44 1.91
N THR A 85 5.30 -16.12 1.78
CA THR A 85 4.10 -15.55 1.16
C THR A 85 3.98 -15.96 -0.32
N LEU A 86 5.08 -15.98 -1.09
CA LEU A 86 5.07 -16.51 -2.47
C LEU A 86 4.67 -17.99 -2.51
N LYS A 87 5.10 -18.78 -1.52
CA LYS A 87 4.78 -20.21 -1.44
C LYS A 87 3.32 -20.49 -1.04
N TYR A 88 2.79 -19.72 -0.09
CA TYR A 88 1.47 -19.97 0.53
C TYR A 88 0.37 -19.00 0.06
N ASN A 89 0.69 -18.05 -0.83
CA ASN A 89 -0.17 -17.05 -1.48
C ASN A 89 -0.81 -15.98 -0.58
N VAL A 90 -1.14 -16.30 0.68
CA VAL A 90 -1.86 -15.39 1.59
C VAL A 90 -1.02 -15.10 2.82
N ALA A 91 -0.92 -13.82 3.17
CA ALA A 91 -0.24 -13.37 4.38
C ALA A 91 -0.99 -12.24 5.08
N ILE A 92 -0.88 -12.20 6.41
CA ILE A 92 -1.38 -11.12 7.25
C ILE A 92 -0.19 -10.51 7.98
N LYS A 93 0.02 -9.21 7.81
CA LYS A 93 1.18 -8.51 8.36
C LYS A 93 0.77 -7.42 9.35
N CYS A 94 1.42 -7.40 10.50
CA CYS A 94 1.33 -6.30 11.45
C CYS A 94 2.19 -5.09 11.04
N ALA A 95 1.86 -3.91 11.57
CA ALA A 95 2.69 -2.71 11.39
C ALA A 95 4.09 -2.92 11.99
N THR A 96 5.12 -2.39 11.32
CA THR A 96 6.53 -2.59 11.68
C THR A 96 7.28 -1.27 11.64
N ILE A 97 8.26 -1.11 12.52
CA ILE A 97 9.13 0.07 12.58
C ILE A 97 10.13 0.02 11.42
N THR A 98 10.28 1.14 10.72
CA THR A 98 11.43 1.38 9.83
C THR A 98 12.38 2.32 10.60
N PRO A 99 13.59 1.87 10.97
CA PRO A 99 14.46 2.66 11.84
C PRO A 99 15.04 3.88 11.10
N ASP A 100 15.06 5.02 11.78
CA ASP A 100 15.83 6.21 11.43
C ASP A 100 17.10 6.30 12.31
N GLU A 101 17.90 7.36 12.18
CA GLU A 101 19.13 7.52 12.99
C GLU A 101 18.84 7.51 14.50
N ALA A 102 17.68 8.00 14.93
CA ALA A 102 17.29 8.02 16.32
C ALA A 102 16.95 6.60 16.81
N ARG A 103 16.18 5.83 16.04
CA ARG A 103 15.83 4.44 16.36
C ARG A 103 17.03 3.51 16.34
N VAL A 104 18.01 3.73 15.47
CA VAL A 104 19.28 2.99 15.49
C VAL A 104 19.99 3.17 16.83
N LYS A 105 20.04 4.40 17.36
CA LYS A 105 20.66 4.69 18.67
C LYS A 105 19.83 4.16 19.83
N GLU A 106 18.51 4.32 19.79
CA GLU A 106 17.59 3.89 20.85
C GLU A 106 17.61 2.37 21.06
N PHE A 107 17.64 1.60 19.98
CA PHE A 107 17.59 0.14 20.03
C PHE A 107 18.96 -0.53 19.91
N GLY A 108 20.04 0.24 19.74
CA GLY A 108 21.40 -0.30 19.57
C GLY A 108 21.54 -1.20 18.34
N LEU A 109 20.91 -0.81 17.22
CA LEU A 109 20.84 -1.65 16.02
C LEU A 109 22.21 -1.76 15.33
N LYS A 110 22.49 -2.92 14.74
CA LYS A 110 23.69 -3.17 13.93
C LYS A 110 23.74 -2.27 12.70
N ALA A 111 22.59 -1.99 12.10
CA ALA A 111 22.46 -1.19 10.89
C ALA A 111 21.10 -0.48 10.81
N MET A 112 21.01 0.52 9.93
CA MET A 112 19.75 1.13 9.55
C MET A 112 19.03 0.22 8.54
N TRP A 113 18.26 -0.74 9.05
CA TRP A 113 17.55 -1.73 8.22
C TRP A 113 16.51 -1.09 7.31
N LYS A 114 16.34 -1.65 6.10
CA LYS A 114 15.32 -1.21 5.15
C LYS A 114 13.90 -1.42 5.70
N SER A 115 12.90 -0.77 5.11
CA SER A 115 11.51 -0.98 5.53
C SER A 115 11.03 -2.40 5.18
N PRO A 116 10.47 -3.18 6.12
CA PRO A 116 9.90 -4.49 5.83
C PRO A 116 8.83 -4.45 4.74
N ASN A 117 8.01 -3.39 4.77
CA ASN A 117 6.98 -3.19 3.75
C ASN A 117 7.60 -3.01 2.35
N GLY A 118 8.74 -2.32 2.26
CA GLY A 118 9.47 -2.14 1.01
C GLY A 118 10.08 -3.45 0.52
N THR A 119 10.77 -4.17 1.42
CA THR A 119 11.39 -5.47 1.11
C THR A 119 10.35 -6.49 0.64
N ILE A 120 9.25 -6.66 1.38
CA ILE A 120 8.19 -7.61 1.02
C ILE A 120 7.56 -7.23 -0.33
N ARG A 121 7.21 -5.96 -0.55
CA ARG A 121 6.65 -5.52 -1.85
C ARG A 121 7.61 -5.77 -3.00
N ASN A 122 8.90 -5.57 -2.78
CA ASN A 122 9.93 -5.77 -3.78
C ASN A 122 10.07 -7.24 -4.19
N ILE A 123 9.89 -8.17 -3.25
CA ILE A 123 9.96 -9.61 -3.49
C ILE A 123 8.64 -10.12 -4.10
N LEU A 124 7.50 -9.67 -3.58
CA LEU A 124 6.19 -10.08 -4.08
C LEU A 124 5.83 -9.46 -5.43
N ASN A 125 6.54 -8.41 -5.85
CA ASN A 125 6.23 -7.61 -7.04
C ASN A 125 4.74 -7.20 -7.10
N GLY A 126 4.18 -6.87 -5.93
CA GLY A 126 2.74 -6.77 -5.73
C GLY A 126 2.21 -5.34 -5.76
N ASN A 127 0.91 -5.22 -6.01
CA ASN A 127 0.19 -3.94 -6.01
C ASN A 127 -0.46 -3.68 -4.66
N VAL A 128 -0.58 -2.42 -4.27
CA VAL A 128 -1.19 -2.06 -2.98
C VAL A 128 -2.51 -1.36 -3.22
N PHE A 129 -3.60 -2.01 -2.83
CA PHE A 129 -4.94 -1.43 -2.82
C PHE A 129 -5.26 -0.93 -1.41
N ARG A 130 -5.70 0.32 -1.30
CA ARG A 130 -6.10 0.95 -0.03
C ARG A 130 -7.52 1.42 -0.10
N GLU A 131 -8.36 0.90 0.78
CA GLU A 131 -9.78 1.24 0.85
C GLU A 131 -10.13 1.68 2.28
N PRO A 132 -10.91 2.76 2.45
CA PRO A 132 -11.37 3.19 3.77
C PRO A 132 -12.49 2.28 4.29
N ILE A 133 -12.48 2.03 5.60
CA ILE A 133 -13.63 1.43 6.29
C ILE A 133 -14.60 2.57 6.63
N ILE A 134 -15.80 2.55 6.04
CA ILE A 134 -16.81 3.58 6.27
C ILE A 134 -17.65 3.23 7.50
N CYS A 135 -17.67 4.12 8.48
CA CYS A 135 -18.50 4.01 9.68
C CYS A 135 -19.62 5.07 9.64
N ARG A 136 -20.87 4.65 9.80
CA ARG A 136 -22.05 5.54 9.71
C ARG A 136 -22.02 6.72 10.68
N ASN A 137 -21.38 6.54 11.84
CA ASN A 137 -21.29 7.52 12.92
C ASN A 137 -20.01 8.38 12.88
N ILE A 138 -19.15 8.21 11.88
CA ILE A 138 -17.94 9.03 11.71
C ILE A 138 -18.18 9.97 10.53
N PRO A 139 -18.16 11.30 10.74
CA PRO A 139 -18.42 12.27 9.68
C PRO A 139 -17.31 12.25 8.62
N GLN A 140 -17.70 12.47 7.36
CA GLN A 140 -16.76 12.55 6.24
C GLN A 140 -16.30 13.99 6.04
N LEU A 141 -15.01 14.18 5.78
CA LEU A 141 -14.42 15.51 5.62
C LEU A 141 -14.70 16.14 4.25
N VAL A 142 -14.88 15.33 3.22
CA VAL A 142 -15.13 15.80 1.86
C VAL A 142 -16.63 15.70 1.54
N PRO A 143 -17.33 16.82 1.35
CA PRO A 143 -18.75 16.80 0.99
C PRO A 143 -19.00 16.01 -0.30
N GLY A 144 -20.08 15.23 -0.33
CA GLY A 144 -20.46 14.42 -1.49
C GLY A 144 -19.75 13.06 -1.59
N TRP A 145 -18.66 12.84 -0.84
CA TRP A 145 -18.12 11.49 -0.67
C TRP A 145 -19.09 10.69 0.22
N THR A 146 -19.66 9.65 -0.35
CA THR A 146 -20.64 8.78 0.31
C THR A 146 -20.30 7.31 0.17
N LYS A 147 -19.55 6.96 -0.88
CA LYS A 147 -19.02 5.61 -1.16
C LYS A 147 -17.50 5.58 -0.95
N PRO A 148 -16.92 4.43 -0.58
CA PRO A 148 -15.48 4.28 -0.48
C PRO A 148 -14.79 4.49 -1.82
N ILE A 149 -13.55 4.98 -1.76
CA ILE A 149 -12.65 5.12 -2.89
C ILE A 149 -11.45 4.22 -2.61
N CYS A 150 -11.15 3.30 -3.53
CA CYS A 150 -10.00 2.42 -3.40
C CYS A 150 -8.83 2.99 -4.22
N ILE A 151 -7.67 3.10 -3.60
CA ILE A 151 -6.46 3.59 -4.25
C ILE A 151 -5.58 2.42 -4.61
N GLY A 152 -5.44 2.17 -5.90
CA GLY A 152 -4.45 1.25 -6.45
C GLY A 152 -3.11 1.97 -6.58
N ARG A 153 -2.11 1.51 -5.84
CA ARG A 153 -0.75 2.02 -5.91
C ARG A 153 0.17 0.96 -6.48
N HIS A 154 0.81 1.27 -7.61
CA HIS A 154 1.91 0.50 -8.15
C HIS A 154 3.11 0.61 -7.20
N ALA A 155 3.58 -0.52 -6.69
CA ALA A 155 4.60 -0.55 -5.63
C ALA A 155 5.96 -1.07 -6.11
N PHE A 156 6.24 -0.95 -7.40
CA PHE A 156 7.49 -1.35 -8.04
C PHE A 156 8.08 -0.20 -8.88
N GLY A 157 9.41 -0.14 -8.94
CA GLY A 157 10.15 0.83 -9.74
C GLY A 157 10.02 2.27 -9.24
N ASP A 158 10.10 3.21 -10.18
CA ASP A 158 9.96 4.66 -9.99
C ASP A 158 10.89 5.18 -8.87
N GLN A 159 10.47 6.24 -8.16
CA GLN A 159 11.22 6.85 -7.06
C GLN A 159 11.60 5.87 -5.93
N TYR A 160 10.93 4.73 -5.81
CA TYR A 160 11.22 3.74 -4.76
C TYR A 160 12.46 2.89 -5.07
N ARG A 161 12.91 2.89 -6.32
CA ARG A 161 14.13 2.21 -6.80
C ARG A 161 15.01 3.13 -7.65
N ALA A 162 14.84 4.43 -7.47
CA ALA A 162 15.62 5.41 -8.20
C ALA A 162 17.06 5.45 -7.68
N THR A 163 17.97 5.86 -8.56
CA THR A 163 19.34 6.24 -8.19
C THR A 163 19.44 7.75 -8.23
N ASP A 164 19.87 8.35 -7.14
CA ASP A 164 20.03 9.78 -6.99
C ASP A 164 21.48 10.17 -6.65
N ALA A 165 21.83 11.41 -6.99
CA ALA A 165 23.15 11.95 -6.72
C ALA A 165 23.11 13.46 -6.49
N VAL A 166 23.97 13.93 -5.58
CA VAL A 166 24.32 15.35 -5.46
C VAL A 166 25.48 15.65 -6.41
N ILE A 167 25.25 16.52 -7.39
CA ILE A 167 26.23 16.95 -8.38
C ILE A 167 26.91 18.22 -7.88
N LYS A 168 28.24 18.29 -7.96
CA LYS A 168 29.04 19.46 -7.54
C LYS A 168 29.76 20.06 -8.73
N GLY A 169 29.59 21.35 -8.93
CA GLY A 169 30.23 22.12 -10.00
C GLY A 169 29.63 21.89 -11.39
N PRO A 170 30.25 22.49 -12.43
CA PRO A 170 29.80 22.38 -13.80
C PRO A 170 30.15 21.03 -14.43
N GLY A 171 29.31 20.54 -15.35
CA GLY A 171 29.50 19.27 -16.05
C GLY A 171 28.25 18.79 -16.79
N LYS A 172 28.41 17.84 -17.71
CA LYS A 172 27.30 17.27 -18.48
C LYS A 172 26.77 15.99 -17.82
N LEU A 173 25.49 15.98 -17.51
CA LEU A 173 24.76 14.80 -17.05
C LEU A 173 24.10 14.10 -18.23
N LYS A 174 24.36 12.80 -18.35
CA LYS A 174 23.79 11.94 -19.39
C LYS A 174 23.12 10.72 -18.76
N LEU A 175 22.08 10.21 -19.41
CA LEU A 175 21.47 8.91 -19.16
C LEU A 175 22.01 7.95 -20.21
N VAL A 176 22.71 6.91 -19.78
CA VAL A 176 23.31 5.90 -20.66
C VAL A 176 22.61 4.57 -20.39
N PHE A 177 22.11 3.93 -21.45
CA PHE A 177 21.61 2.56 -21.43
C PHE A 177 22.52 1.69 -22.29
N GLU A 178 23.09 0.66 -21.70
CA GLU A 178 23.97 -0.30 -22.35
C GLU A 178 23.20 -1.60 -22.57
N GLY A 179 22.54 -1.71 -23.72
CA GLY A 179 21.85 -2.92 -24.16
C GLY A 179 22.82 -3.91 -24.81
N LYS A 180 22.37 -5.16 -24.99
CA LYS A 180 23.15 -6.19 -25.68
C LYS A 180 23.42 -5.86 -27.15
N GLU A 181 22.49 -5.16 -27.79
CA GLU A 181 22.52 -4.86 -29.23
C GLU A 181 22.60 -3.35 -29.52
N GLU A 182 22.17 -2.51 -28.57
CA GLU A 182 22.17 -1.07 -28.73
C GLU A 182 22.68 -0.35 -27.48
N GLN A 183 23.43 0.71 -27.69
CA GLN A 183 23.78 1.67 -26.65
C GLN A 183 23.02 2.97 -26.92
N VAL A 184 22.31 3.46 -25.91
CA VAL A 184 21.56 4.71 -25.97
C VAL A 184 22.20 5.70 -25.02
N GLU A 185 22.57 6.87 -25.51
CA GLU A 185 23.10 7.97 -24.70
C GLU A 185 22.24 9.22 -24.91
N LEU A 186 21.63 9.70 -23.82
CA LEU A 186 20.76 10.87 -23.82
C LEU A 186 21.32 11.94 -22.90
N GLU A 187 21.51 13.15 -23.41
CA GLU A 187 21.84 14.29 -22.56
C GLU A 187 20.63 14.67 -21.70
N VAL A 188 20.83 14.69 -20.38
CA VAL A 188 19.78 15.07 -19.41
C VAL A 188 19.88 16.57 -19.15
N PHE A 189 21.08 17.05 -18.79
CA PHE A 189 21.31 18.44 -18.47
C PHE A 189 22.79 18.80 -18.52
N ASN A 190 23.11 20.07 -18.79
CA ASN A 190 24.46 20.60 -18.68
C ASN A 190 24.54 21.59 -17.51
N PHE A 191 25.17 21.18 -16.41
CA PHE A 191 25.41 22.02 -15.25
C PHE A 191 26.46 23.09 -15.58
N THR A 192 26.09 24.36 -15.41
CA THR A 192 27.00 25.51 -15.60
C THR A 192 27.37 26.20 -14.29
N GLY A 193 26.65 25.91 -13.20
CA GLY A 193 26.78 26.57 -11.91
C GLY A 193 27.43 25.69 -10.83
N ALA A 194 27.07 25.95 -9.57
CA ALA A 194 27.66 25.30 -8.40
C ALA A 194 27.33 23.80 -8.25
N GLY A 195 26.38 23.27 -9.04
CA GLY A 195 25.94 21.88 -8.98
C GLY A 195 24.41 21.76 -8.88
N GLY A 196 23.93 20.65 -8.33
CA GLY A 196 22.51 20.37 -8.13
C GLY A 196 22.25 18.94 -7.69
N VAL A 197 21.09 18.41 -8.01
CA VAL A 197 20.73 17.01 -7.77
C VAL A 197 20.26 16.35 -9.06
N ALA A 198 20.49 15.05 -9.18
CA ALA A 198 20.06 14.22 -10.28
C ALA A 198 19.31 13.00 -9.74
N LEU A 199 18.31 12.54 -10.48
CA LEU A 199 17.51 11.35 -10.19
C LEU A 199 17.29 10.59 -11.50
N SER A 200 17.53 9.28 -11.48
CA SER A 200 17.12 8.38 -12.55
C SER A 200 16.24 7.27 -11.98
N MET A 201 15.12 7.01 -12.63
CA MET A 201 14.15 5.99 -12.22
C MET A 201 13.72 5.16 -13.41
N TYR A 202 13.21 3.96 -13.14
CA TYR A 202 12.82 3.01 -14.17
C TYR A 202 11.58 2.23 -13.73
N ASN A 203 10.92 1.64 -14.72
CA ASN A 203 9.91 0.62 -14.53
C ASN A 203 10.07 -0.44 -15.63
N THR A 204 9.37 -1.57 -15.51
CA THR A 204 9.42 -2.63 -16.52
C THR A 204 8.03 -2.92 -17.07
N ASP A 205 8.01 -3.40 -18.30
CA ASP A 205 6.79 -3.74 -19.02
C ASP A 205 5.94 -4.75 -18.23
N GLU A 206 6.57 -5.81 -17.75
CA GLU A 206 5.93 -6.90 -17.01
C GLU A 206 5.28 -6.40 -15.72
N SER A 207 5.94 -5.46 -15.03
CA SER A 207 5.39 -4.89 -13.79
C SER A 207 4.19 -4.00 -14.05
N ILE A 208 4.20 -3.25 -15.16
CA ILE A 208 3.09 -2.38 -15.54
C ILE A 208 1.88 -3.22 -15.98
N HIS A 209 2.08 -4.27 -16.78
CA HIS A 209 1.01 -5.22 -17.14
C HIS A 209 0.41 -5.88 -15.91
N ALA A 210 1.24 -6.44 -15.02
CA ALA A 210 0.77 -7.06 -13.78
C ALA A 210 -0.04 -6.08 -12.91
N PHE A 211 0.32 -4.79 -12.93
CA PHE A 211 -0.44 -3.75 -12.25
C PHE A 211 -1.77 -3.40 -12.94
N ALA A 212 -1.79 -3.33 -14.26
CA ALA A 212 -3.01 -3.16 -15.03
C ALA A 212 -3.99 -4.31 -14.78
N ASP A 213 -3.54 -5.55 -14.88
CA ASP A 213 -4.36 -6.75 -14.66
C ASP A 213 -4.94 -6.78 -13.24
N ALA A 214 -4.13 -6.54 -12.22
CA ALA A 214 -4.61 -6.51 -10.84
C ALA A 214 -5.64 -5.40 -10.60
N SER A 215 -5.45 -4.23 -11.24
CA SER A 215 -6.39 -3.11 -11.14
C SER A 215 -7.72 -3.43 -11.82
N MET A 216 -7.69 -4.05 -13.00
CA MET A 216 -8.87 -4.47 -13.73
C MET A 216 -9.64 -5.58 -12.99
N ALA A 217 -8.93 -6.59 -12.47
CA ALA A 217 -9.52 -7.65 -11.68
C ALA A 217 -10.22 -7.10 -10.42
N THR A 218 -9.56 -6.19 -9.70
CA THR A 218 -10.13 -5.55 -8.50
C THR A 218 -11.36 -4.70 -8.85
N ALA A 219 -11.30 -3.93 -9.94
CA ALA A 219 -12.43 -3.14 -10.43
C ALA A 219 -13.63 -4.05 -10.78
N TYR A 220 -13.36 -5.16 -11.48
CA TYR A 220 -14.35 -6.14 -11.91
C TYR A 220 -15.04 -6.80 -10.73
N GLU A 221 -14.28 -7.33 -9.77
CA GLU A 221 -14.80 -7.97 -8.56
C GLU A 221 -15.72 -7.02 -7.78
N LYS A 222 -15.29 -5.75 -7.63
CA LYS A 222 -16.05 -4.71 -6.91
C LYS A 222 -17.19 -4.12 -7.72
N LYS A 223 -17.21 -4.34 -9.05
CA LYS A 223 -18.11 -3.68 -10.01
C LYS A 223 -17.98 -2.16 -9.99
N TRP A 224 -16.76 -1.63 -9.85
CA TRP A 224 -16.49 -0.20 -9.73
C TRP A 224 -15.75 0.34 -10.96
N PRO A 225 -16.04 1.57 -11.42
CA PRO A 225 -15.22 2.17 -12.46
C PRO A 225 -13.75 2.35 -12.04
N LEU A 226 -12.87 2.23 -13.03
CA LEU A 226 -11.42 2.36 -12.89
C LEU A 226 -10.93 3.61 -13.61
N TYR A 227 -10.15 4.42 -12.89
CA TYR A 227 -9.54 5.63 -13.41
C TYR A 227 -8.02 5.55 -13.33
N LEU A 228 -7.38 5.61 -14.50
CA LEU A 228 -5.94 5.75 -14.65
C LEU A 228 -5.55 7.22 -14.65
N SER A 229 -4.54 7.65 -13.89
CA SER A 229 -3.97 8.99 -14.00
C SER A 229 -2.46 9.01 -14.18
N THR A 230 -2.02 9.69 -15.23
CA THR A 230 -0.61 9.90 -15.55
C THR A 230 -0.37 11.34 -16.05
N LYS A 231 0.90 11.71 -16.18
CA LYS A 231 1.35 12.97 -16.79
C LYS A 231 1.96 12.73 -18.17
N ASN A 232 1.32 11.88 -18.98
CA ASN A 232 1.81 11.49 -20.31
C ASN A 232 1.92 12.67 -21.31
N ASN A 233 1.28 13.81 -21.05
CA ASN A 233 1.47 15.01 -21.86
C ASN A 233 2.87 15.63 -21.70
N ILE A 234 3.53 15.43 -20.55
CA ILE A 234 4.91 15.84 -20.27
C ILE A 234 5.86 14.64 -20.42
N LEU A 235 5.58 13.54 -19.70
CA LEU A 235 6.37 12.32 -19.72
C LEU A 235 5.90 11.38 -20.85
N LYS A 236 6.04 11.83 -22.09
CA LYS A 236 5.47 11.17 -23.28
C LYS A 236 5.88 9.70 -23.43
N LYS A 237 7.14 9.36 -23.14
CA LYS A 237 7.63 7.98 -23.23
C LYS A 237 7.32 7.20 -21.94
N TYR A 238 7.74 7.71 -20.78
CA TYR A 238 7.63 7.00 -19.50
C TYR A 238 6.19 6.80 -19.03
N ASP A 239 5.38 7.85 -19.00
CA ASP A 239 3.96 7.76 -18.62
C ASP A 239 3.06 7.37 -19.79
N GLY A 240 3.51 7.58 -21.02
CA GLY A 240 2.86 7.05 -22.23
C GLY A 240 2.78 5.53 -22.18
N MET A 241 3.87 4.86 -21.83
CA MET A 241 3.92 3.40 -21.71
C MET A 241 2.86 2.86 -20.71
N PHE A 242 2.70 3.51 -19.54
CA PHE A 242 1.65 3.14 -18.59
C PHE A 242 0.25 3.32 -19.17
N LYS A 243 0.01 4.44 -19.85
CA LYS A 243 -1.26 4.74 -20.50
C LYS A 243 -1.60 3.68 -21.56
N ASP A 244 -0.62 3.34 -22.38
CA ASP A 244 -0.79 2.44 -23.52
C ASP A 244 -0.99 0.99 -23.05
N ILE A 245 -0.19 0.50 -22.09
CA ILE A 245 -0.34 -0.84 -21.51
C ILE A 245 -1.70 -1.02 -20.83
N PHE A 246 -2.15 -0.04 -20.02
CA PHE A 246 -3.46 -0.13 -19.39
C PHE A 246 -4.61 -0.16 -20.39
N GLN A 247 -4.47 0.61 -21.49
CA GLN A 247 -5.43 0.58 -22.59
C GLN A 247 -5.42 -0.78 -23.29
N GLU A 248 -4.24 -1.34 -23.57
CA GLU A 248 -4.09 -2.65 -24.21
C GLU A 248 -4.71 -3.76 -23.36
N VAL A 249 -4.37 -3.83 -22.07
CA VAL A 249 -4.92 -4.81 -21.13
C VAL A 249 -6.45 -4.70 -21.08
N TYR A 250 -6.97 -3.47 -20.99
CA TYR A 250 -8.41 -3.24 -21.03
C TYR A 250 -9.05 -3.80 -22.31
N GLU A 251 -8.49 -3.47 -23.48
CA GLU A 251 -9.05 -3.87 -24.77
C GLU A 251 -8.99 -5.37 -25.02
N ALA A 252 -7.87 -6.01 -24.64
CA ALA A 252 -7.62 -7.42 -24.89
C ALA A 252 -8.43 -8.34 -23.95
N GLY A 253 -8.38 -8.09 -22.64
CA GLY A 253 -8.91 -9.04 -21.64
C GLY A 253 -10.30 -8.67 -21.09
N TRP A 254 -10.64 -7.39 -21.09
CA TRP A 254 -11.68 -6.88 -20.22
C TRP A 254 -12.85 -6.27 -21.01
N LYS A 255 -12.60 -5.55 -22.10
CA LYS A 255 -13.64 -4.95 -22.95
C LYS A 255 -14.76 -5.92 -23.39
N PRO A 256 -14.49 -7.19 -23.74
CA PRO A 256 -15.55 -8.16 -24.07
C PRO A 256 -16.33 -8.67 -22.85
N ASN A 257 -15.71 -8.67 -21.67
CA ASN A 257 -16.23 -9.24 -20.42
C ASN A 257 -16.85 -8.21 -19.48
N LEU A 258 -16.66 -6.92 -19.76
CA LEU A 258 -17.03 -5.83 -18.87
C LEU A 258 -18.46 -5.34 -19.10
N LYS A 259 -19.29 -5.56 -18.08
CA LYS A 259 -20.33 -4.60 -17.68
C LYS A 259 -19.80 -3.67 -16.57
N LEU A 260 -18.54 -3.24 -16.64
CA LEU A 260 -18.07 -2.23 -15.70
C LEU A 260 -18.71 -0.88 -16.06
N PRO A 261 -19.13 -0.06 -15.07
CA PRO A 261 -19.84 1.18 -15.34
C PRO A 261 -19.05 2.18 -16.20
N ALA A 262 -17.70 2.16 -16.15
CA ALA A 262 -16.80 2.91 -17.04
C ALA A 262 -15.32 2.54 -16.78
N TYR A 263 -14.48 2.56 -17.82
CA TYR A 263 -13.01 2.73 -17.71
C TYR A 263 -12.65 4.10 -18.28
N GLY A 264 -11.79 4.85 -17.59
CA GLY A 264 -11.37 6.18 -18.01
C GLY A 264 -9.89 6.47 -17.75
N ILE A 265 -9.27 7.19 -18.68
CA ILE A 265 -7.91 7.72 -18.53
C ILE A 265 -8.01 9.22 -18.29
N VAL A 266 -7.49 9.69 -17.16
CA VAL A 266 -7.57 11.09 -16.72
C VAL A 266 -6.18 11.71 -16.65
N SER A 267 -5.90 12.66 -17.55
CA SER A 267 -4.75 13.54 -17.42
C SER A 267 -5.04 14.64 -16.39
N ASN A 268 -4.27 14.71 -15.30
CA ASN A 268 -4.40 15.71 -14.21
C ASN A 268 -5.74 15.70 -13.44
N PRO A 269 -6.03 14.65 -12.65
CA PRO A 269 -7.28 14.54 -11.89
C PRO A 269 -7.34 15.44 -10.65
N VAL A 270 -6.20 15.95 -10.16
CA VAL A 270 -6.14 16.85 -9.01
C VAL A 270 -5.75 18.24 -9.50
N SER A 271 -6.65 19.21 -9.35
CA SER A 271 -6.45 20.63 -9.70
C SER A 271 -5.48 21.36 -8.75
N TYR A 272 -4.98 20.68 -7.72
CA TYR A 272 -3.97 21.18 -6.78
C TYR A 272 -2.70 20.32 -6.84
N PRO A 273 -1.51 20.90 -6.63
CA PRO A 273 -0.23 20.22 -6.75
C PRO A 273 -0.01 19.26 -5.56
N ILE A 274 -0.70 18.11 -5.57
CA ILE A 274 -0.27 16.96 -4.78
C ILE A 274 0.92 16.39 -5.54
N PHE A 275 2.12 16.61 -5.00
CA PHE A 275 3.43 16.15 -5.47
C PHE A 275 3.36 14.99 -6.49
N PHE A 276 3.49 15.34 -7.78
CA PHE A 276 3.50 14.44 -8.91
C PHE A 276 4.81 13.63 -8.96
N PHE A 277 4.97 12.68 -8.05
CA PHE A 277 6.04 11.68 -8.15
C PHE A 277 5.59 10.26 -7.76
N ASN A 278 4.37 10.11 -7.23
CA ASN A 278 3.75 8.81 -7.05
C ASN A 278 2.69 8.59 -8.13
N LYS A 279 2.82 7.53 -8.92
CA LYS A 279 1.73 7.06 -9.78
C LYS A 279 0.61 6.56 -8.86
N VAL A 280 -0.53 7.24 -8.90
CA VAL A 280 -1.68 6.98 -8.04
C VAL A 280 -2.91 6.80 -8.92
N PHE A 281 -3.62 5.70 -8.70
CA PHE A 281 -4.80 5.34 -9.47
C PHE A 281 -6.02 5.20 -8.57
N TRP A 282 -7.17 5.53 -9.14
CA TRP A 282 -8.42 5.67 -8.39
C TRP A 282 -9.41 4.64 -8.91
N LEU A 283 -9.78 3.69 -8.06
CA LEU A 283 -10.99 2.89 -8.21
C LEU A 283 -12.10 3.66 -7.50
N ILE A 284 -13.08 4.15 -8.26
CA ILE A 284 -14.15 4.96 -7.70
C ILE A 284 -15.43 4.14 -7.79
N GLY A 285 -16.18 3.94 -6.71
CA GLY A 285 -17.49 3.30 -6.79
C GLY A 285 -18.53 4.30 -7.30
N PHE A 286 -18.91 4.23 -8.58
CA PHE A 286 -20.10 4.91 -9.10
C PHE A 286 -21.02 3.92 -9.81
N ASP A 287 -22.13 3.61 -9.15
CA ASP A 287 -23.39 3.29 -9.82
C ASP A 287 -24.09 4.65 -9.97
N ASP A 288 -24.63 4.95 -11.17
CA ASP A 288 -25.36 6.17 -11.55
C ASP A 288 -24.54 7.36 -12.08
N PHE A 289 -23.69 7.13 -13.08
CA PHE A 289 -23.51 8.14 -14.13
C PHE A 289 -24.17 7.65 -15.42
N GLY A 290 -25.40 8.10 -15.63
CA GLY A 290 -25.94 8.24 -16.97
C GLY A 290 -24.98 9.09 -17.81
N THR A 291 -24.88 8.76 -19.09
CA THR A 291 -24.08 9.42 -20.12
C THR A 291 -24.15 10.96 -20.00
N GLY A 292 -23.17 11.54 -19.32
CA GLY A 292 -23.11 12.98 -19.07
C GLY A 292 -21.66 13.39 -18.94
N ASN A 293 -21.19 14.15 -19.93
CA ASN A 293 -19.85 14.74 -19.97
C ASN A 293 -19.50 15.39 -18.62
N CYS A 294 -18.45 14.90 -17.96
CA CYS A 294 -17.83 15.61 -16.85
C CYS A 294 -17.09 16.85 -17.39
N GLN A 295 -17.81 17.95 -17.52
CA GLN A 295 -17.21 19.29 -17.56
C GLN A 295 -17.09 19.80 -16.13
N PHE A 296 -15.86 19.95 -15.62
CA PHE A 296 -15.60 20.75 -14.43
C PHE A 296 -15.43 22.21 -14.89
N SER A 297 -16.38 23.07 -14.54
CA SER A 297 -16.32 24.51 -14.84
C SER A 297 -15.23 25.20 -14.02
N LYS A 298 -14.64 26.23 -14.63
CA LYS A 298 -13.51 27.08 -14.20
C LYS A 298 -13.43 27.41 -12.71
#